data_AF-A0A351LCZ1-F1
#
_entry.id   AF-A0A351LCZ1-F1
#
_cell.length_a   1.000
_cell.length_b   1.000
_cell.length_c   1.000
_cell.angle_alpha   90.00
_cell.angle_beta   90.00
_cell.angle_gamma   90.00
#
_symmetry.space_group_name_H-M   'P 1'
#
loop_
_entity.id
_entity.type
_entity.pdbx_description
1 polymer ?
#
loop_
_entity_poly.entity_id
_entity_poly.type
_entity_poly.pdbx_seq_one_letter_code
_entity_poly.pdbx_strand_id
1 'polypeptide(L)'
;MTFNSVEFVIFFTVTYLLYRVSARGQNLILLAASYIFYACWDVRFVFLLVLSTAVDFYCGWMIETGRLSRSGRSVAAWFLILAAFLCVTVQWNAVRIGTEPFAVTVQWNQLLPAAPSGWLVLIGTVILVAIANLLYPIFTANKEKQRRDLFLWISICTNLGLLGFFKYFNFFIDSAEAVIRALGIQSELLHLNIVLPIAISFYTFKTISYTVDIYRGKIQPAQRFSDFALFLAYFPALLAGPIDRASGLLPQLSNPRQLSFEQSAQGIFLILFGLFKKVAISDGVAVSVNAIYGTSGTVSWIDVVLATFLYTIQIYGDFSGYTDMARGISKLFGIELMLNFNLPYFSKDPSEFWRRWHISLSTWLRDYLYIPLGGNRQGELRTYLNLMTTMVLGGLWHGAAWNFVLWGFYQGALLCVYRAFSSKEKKQSGSQNNLVNWQAIVATLFFFVLTCYGWLLFRATSLAQIITFTKILFVDIGNFALTMPKPPLPALLGIPVLIGYEFFAYKSQNQDFFLRYPTPARAAIYATLLIIVFMGLSNAPAQYIYSQF
;
A
#
# COMPACT_ATOMS: atom_id res chain seq x y z
N MET A 1 -4.20 -14.95 2.85
CA MET A 1 -2.99 -15.28 3.64
C MET A 1 -2.32 -14.00 4.09
N THR A 2 -2.01 -13.84 5.38
CA THR A 2 -1.37 -12.63 5.95
C THR A 2 -0.03 -12.98 6.59
N PHE A 3 0.91 -12.03 6.68
CA PHE A 3 2.28 -12.34 7.18
C PHE A 3 2.35 -12.85 8.61
N ASN A 4 1.33 -12.61 9.41
CA ASN A 4 1.19 -13.09 10.78
C ASN A 4 0.38 -14.40 10.91
N SER A 5 0.03 -15.07 9.80
CA SER A 5 -0.74 -16.32 9.80
C SER A 5 0.14 -17.56 9.69
N VAL A 6 -0.35 -18.70 10.18
CA VAL A 6 0.37 -19.98 10.13
C VAL A 6 0.56 -20.44 8.68
N GLU A 7 -0.45 -20.24 7.84
CA GLU A 7 -0.40 -20.55 6.41
C GLU A 7 0.74 -19.80 5.73
N PHE A 8 0.97 -18.54 6.11
CA PHE A 8 2.08 -17.77 5.57
C PHE A 8 3.44 -18.30 6.01
N VAL A 9 3.59 -18.73 7.25
CA VAL A 9 4.84 -19.34 7.73
C VAL A 9 5.17 -20.60 6.94
N ILE A 10 4.17 -21.46 6.68
CA ILE A 10 4.33 -22.66 5.85
C ILE A 10 4.71 -22.27 4.42
N PHE A 11 3.92 -21.39 3.79
CA PHE A 11 4.17 -20.88 2.43
C PHE A 11 5.57 -20.28 2.28
N PHE A 12 5.97 -19.41 3.22
CA PHE A 12 7.26 -18.75 3.21
C PHE A 12 8.40 -19.76 3.36
N THR A 13 8.28 -20.71 4.29
CA THR A 13 9.29 -21.75 4.52
C THR A 13 9.52 -22.58 3.27
N VAL A 14 8.44 -23.08 2.65
CA VAL A 14 8.53 -23.85 1.40
C VAL A 14 9.14 -23.01 0.28
N THR A 15 8.67 -21.77 0.09
CA THR A 15 9.17 -20.85 -0.94
C THR A 15 10.67 -20.56 -0.74
N TYR A 16 11.09 -20.31 0.50
CA TYR A 16 12.46 -20.03 0.85
C TYR A 16 13.37 -21.23 0.58
N LEU A 17 12.97 -22.43 1.01
CA LEU A 17 13.76 -23.65 0.77
C LEU A 17 13.92 -23.91 -0.74
N LEU A 18 12.84 -23.82 -1.52
CA LEU A 18 12.89 -23.95 -2.97
C LEU A 18 13.82 -22.90 -3.61
N TYR A 19 13.69 -21.65 -3.16
CA TYR A 19 14.53 -20.54 -3.61
C TYR A 19 16.03 -20.79 -3.34
N ARG A 20 16.36 -21.39 -2.20
CA ARG A 20 17.75 -21.70 -1.81
C ARG A 20 18.34 -22.86 -2.59
N VAL A 21 17.54 -23.87 -2.93
CA VAL A 21 18.01 -25.04 -3.69
C VAL A 21 18.20 -24.72 -5.19
N SER A 22 17.38 -23.82 -5.74
CA SER A 22 17.40 -23.53 -7.19
C SER A 22 18.12 -22.24 -7.53
N ALA A 23 19.45 -22.30 -7.68
CA ALA A 23 20.26 -21.12 -8.04
C ALA A 23 19.86 -20.46 -9.38
N ARG A 24 19.41 -21.25 -10.37
CA ARG A 24 19.01 -20.76 -11.70
C ARG A 24 17.51 -20.42 -11.81
N GLY A 25 16.67 -20.97 -10.93
CA GLY A 25 15.21 -20.82 -10.99
C GLY A 25 14.62 -19.81 -10.01
N GLN A 26 15.46 -19.04 -9.30
CA GLN A 26 15.03 -18.13 -8.23
C GLN A 26 13.89 -17.18 -8.62
N ASN A 27 14.00 -16.48 -9.77
CA ASN A 27 12.94 -15.56 -10.21
C ASN A 27 11.64 -16.30 -10.53
N LEU A 28 11.72 -17.50 -11.11
CA LEU A 28 10.53 -18.29 -11.43
C LEU A 28 9.83 -18.78 -10.16
N ILE A 29 10.60 -19.18 -9.14
CA ILE A 29 10.06 -19.59 -7.83
C ILE A 29 9.38 -18.40 -7.16
N LEU A 30 10.04 -17.23 -7.13
CA LEU A 30 9.43 -16.03 -6.56
C LEU A 30 8.19 -15.59 -7.36
N LEU A 31 8.17 -15.77 -8.68
CA LEU A 31 7.04 -15.44 -9.53
C LEU A 31 5.85 -16.36 -9.24
N ALA A 32 6.09 -17.68 -9.19
CA ALA A 32 5.06 -18.66 -8.86
C ALA A 32 4.52 -18.44 -7.45
N ALA A 33 5.40 -18.27 -6.46
CA ALA A 33 5.03 -17.92 -5.10
C ALA A 33 4.21 -16.63 -5.05
N SER A 34 4.54 -15.65 -5.88
CA SER A 34 3.82 -14.38 -5.95
C SER A 34 2.39 -14.49 -6.46
N TYR A 35 2.18 -15.25 -7.52
CA TYR A 35 0.83 -15.50 -8.02
C TYR A 35 0.03 -16.40 -7.09
N ILE A 36 0.64 -17.41 -6.45
CA ILE A 36 -0.02 -18.23 -5.43
C ILE A 36 -0.47 -17.35 -4.25
N PHE A 37 0.43 -16.52 -3.72
CA PHE A 37 0.14 -15.63 -2.60
C PHE A 37 -1.05 -14.71 -2.90
N TYR A 38 -1.11 -14.14 -4.10
CA TYR A 38 -2.21 -13.28 -4.52
C TYR A 38 -3.50 -14.07 -4.78
N ALA A 39 -3.42 -15.24 -5.42
CA ALA A 39 -4.55 -16.11 -5.69
C ALA A 39 -5.21 -16.68 -4.42
N CYS A 40 -4.45 -16.83 -3.32
CA CYS A 40 -5.00 -17.21 -2.01
C CYS A 40 -6.04 -16.24 -1.47
N TRP A 41 -6.09 -15.00 -1.97
CA TRP A 41 -7.18 -14.08 -1.64
C TRP A 41 -8.39 -14.34 -2.53
N ASP A 42 -8.22 -14.18 -3.85
CA ASP A 42 -9.21 -14.61 -4.84
C ASP A 42 -8.53 -14.73 -6.22
N VAL A 43 -8.58 -15.95 -6.76
CA VAL A 43 -7.94 -16.33 -8.02
C VAL A 43 -8.41 -15.48 -9.20
N ARG A 44 -9.66 -15.02 -9.22
CA ARG A 44 -10.24 -14.28 -10.35
C ARG A 44 -9.52 -12.99 -10.62
N PHE A 45 -9.02 -12.33 -9.57
CA PHE A 45 -8.33 -11.05 -9.71
C PHE A 45 -6.88 -11.18 -10.17
N VAL A 46 -6.31 -12.38 -10.17
CA VAL A 46 -5.01 -12.66 -10.81
C VAL A 46 -5.05 -12.21 -12.27
N PHE A 47 -6.19 -12.39 -12.95
CA PHE A 47 -6.38 -11.93 -14.32
C PHE A 47 -6.14 -10.43 -14.48
N LEU A 48 -6.60 -9.58 -13.55
CA LEU A 48 -6.40 -8.13 -13.63
C LEU A 48 -4.92 -7.74 -13.49
N LEU A 49 -4.21 -8.41 -12.59
CA LEU A 49 -2.77 -8.24 -12.41
C LEU A 49 -2.00 -8.68 -13.67
N VAL A 50 -2.38 -9.81 -14.28
CA VAL A 50 -1.79 -10.30 -15.53
C VAL A 50 -2.12 -9.38 -16.71
N LEU A 51 -3.34 -8.84 -16.80
CA LEU A 51 -3.75 -7.88 -17.82
C LEU A 51 -2.89 -6.62 -17.76
N SER A 52 -2.74 -6.01 -16.58
CA SER A 52 -1.84 -4.86 -16.40
C SER A 52 -0.40 -5.24 -16.73
N THR A 53 0.08 -6.41 -16.31
CA THR A 53 1.42 -6.91 -16.66
C THR A 53 1.64 -6.98 -18.18
N ALA A 54 0.70 -7.57 -18.92
CA ALA A 54 0.82 -7.73 -20.37
C ALA A 54 0.77 -6.39 -21.10
N VAL A 55 -0.18 -5.52 -20.73
CA VAL A 55 -0.36 -4.20 -21.35
C VAL A 55 0.87 -3.32 -21.09
N ASP A 56 1.33 -3.21 -19.85
CA ASP A 56 2.40 -2.29 -19.48
C ASP A 56 3.78 -2.79 -19.93
N PHE A 57 4.00 -4.11 -20.00
CA PHE A 57 5.19 -4.68 -20.64
C PHE A 57 5.26 -4.28 -22.12
N TYR A 58 4.14 -4.43 -22.82
CA TYR A 58 4.03 -4.08 -24.24
C TYR A 58 4.19 -2.58 -24.46
N CYS A 59 3.53 -1.74 -23.65
CA CYS A 59 3.64 -0.28 -23.71
C CYS A 59 5.09 0.18 -23.49
N GLY A 60 5.81 -0.39 -22.52
CA GLY A 60 7.20 -0.03 -22.25
C GLY A 60 8.09 -0.19 -23.48
N TRP A 61 8.01 -1.33 -24.17
CA TRP A 61 8.79 -1.59 -25.39
C TRP A 61 8.35 -0.74 -26.59
N MET A 62 7.05 -0.48 -26.72
CA MET A 62 6.52 0.38 -27.78
C MET A 62 6.90 1.85 -27.58
N ILE A 63 7.04 2.31 -26.35
CA ILE A 63 7.55 3.65 -26.03
C ILE A 63 9.03 3.72 -26.42
N GLU A 64 9.87 2.82 -25.90
CA GLU A 64 11.32 2.90 -26.07
C GLU A 64 11.78 2.68 -27.51
N THR A 65 11.57 1.47 -28.05
CA THR A 65 12.11 1.08 -29.36
C THR A 65 11.05 1.00 -30.44
N GLY A 66 9.77 0.98 -30.04
CA GLY A 66 8.66 0.76 -30.97
C GLY A 66 8.54 -0.66 -31.49
N ARG A 67 9.34 -1.58 -30.96
CA ARG A 67 9.34 -2.98 -31.38
C ARG A 67 9.47 -3.87 -30.16
N LEU A 68 8.61 -4.86 -30.08
CA LEU A 68 8.73 -5.95 -29.13
C LEU A 68 9.10 -7.23 -29.89
N SER A 69 10.01 -8.02 -29.30
CA SER A 69 10.42 -9.30 -29.89
C SER A 69 9.21 -10.21 -30.12
N ARG A 70 9.24 -11.03 -31.18
CA ARG A 70 8.15 -12.00 -31.45
C ARG A 70 7.91 -12.90 -30.24
N SER A 71 8.98 -13.40 -29.62
CA SER A 71 8.90 -14.22 -28.41
C SER A 71 8.24 -13.46 -27.25
N GLY A 72 8.63 -12.19 -26.99
CA GLY A 72 8.04 -11.39 -25.91
C GLY A 72 6.55 -11.16 -26.10
N ARG A 73 6.12 -10.90 -27.35
CA ARG A 73 4.70 -10.80 -27.71
C ARG A 73 3.93 -12.08 -27.47
N SER A 74 4.45 -13.20 -27.98
CA SER A 74 3.79 -14.50 -27.83
C SER A 74 3.68 -14.91 -26.36
N VAL A 75 4.72 -14.67 -25.55
CA VAL A 75 4.68 -14.97 -24.11
C VAL A 75 3.62 -14.12 -23.41
N ALA A 76 3.59 -12.80 -23.62
CA ALA A 76 2.60 -11.92 -22.99
C ALA A 76 1.15 -12.29 -23.40
N ALA A 77 0.93 -12.60 -24.69
CA ALA A 77 -0.36 -12.99 -25.22
C ALA A 77 -0.86 -14.32 -24.63
N TRP A 78 -0.03 -15.37 -24.65
CA TRP A 78 -0.39 -16.67 -24.09
C TRP A 78 -0.57 -16.62 -22.58
N PHE A 79 0.26 -15.85 -21.88
CA PHE A 79 0.12 -15.68 -20.45
C PHE A 79 -1.21 -15.01 -20.09
N LEU A 80 -1.64 -14.01 -20.87
CA LEU A 80 -2.94 -13.36 -20.68
C LEU A 80 -4.12 -14.28 -20.98
N ILE A 81 -4.08 -15.03 -22.09
CA ILE A 81 -5.13 -16.00 -22.46
C ILE A 81 -5.23 -17.12 -21.43
N LEU A 82 -4.08 -17.65 -20.99
CA LEU A 82 -4.02 -18.69 -19.98
C LEU A 82 -4.55 -18.19 -18.63
N ALA A 83 -4.25 -16.94 -18.25
CA ALA A 83 -4.83 -16.33 -17.06
C ALA A 83 -6.34 -16.16 -17.19
N ALA A 84 -6.87 -15.71 -18.33
CA ALA A 84 -8.32 -15.63 -18.54
C ALA A 84 -9.00 -17.01 -18.36
N PHE A 85 -8.42 -18.06 -18.94
CA PHE A 85 -8.93 -19.42 -18.80
C PHE A 85 -8.82 -19.94 -17.36
N LEU A 86 -7.62 -19.98 -16.80
CA LEU A 86 -7.37 -20.59 -15.49
C LEU A 86 -7.96 -19.76 -14.34
N CYS A 87 -7.96 -18.44 -14.41
CA CYS A 87 -8.34 -17.60 -13.27
C CYS A 87 -9.82 -17.22 -13.29
N VAL A 88 -10.43 -17.11 -14.47
CA VAL A 88 -11.81 -16.59 -14.62
C VAL A 88 -12.77 -17.66 -15.16
N THR A 89 -12.35 -18.45 -16.14
CA THR A 89 -13.21 -19.50 -16.73
C THR A 89 -13.31 -20.74 -15.84
N VAL A 90 -12.20 -21.21 -15.27
CA VAL A 90 -12.17 -22.38 -14.39
C VAL A 90 -12.75 -22.04 -13.00
N GLN A 91 -13.72 -22.81 -12.54
CA GLN A 91 -14.32 -22.68 -11.21
C GLN A 91 -13.56 -23.53 -10.18
N TRP A 92 -12.60 -22.92 -9.50
CA TRP A 92 -11.80 -23.61 -8.48
C TRP A 92 -12.60 -24.11 -7.27
N ASN A 93 -13.81 -23.59 -7.03
CA ASN A 93 -14.72 -24.11 -6.00
C ASN A 93 -15.15 -25.57 -6.25
N ALA A 94 -15.04 -26.05 -7.48
CA ALA A 94 -15.30 -27.45 -7.85
C ALA A 94 -14.17 -28.40 -7.41
N VAL A 95 -13.00 -27.87 -7.03
CA VAL A 95 -11.87 -28.63 -6.51
C VAL A 95 -11.90 -28.55 -4.99
N ARG A 96 -12.14 -29.67 -4.32
CA ARG A 96 -12.12 -29.76 -2.86
C ARG A 96 -10.95 -30.61 -2.42
N ILE A 97 -10.18 -30.11 -1.46
CA ILE A 97 -9.12 -30.84 -0.80
C ILE A 97 -9.66 -31.24 0.57
N GLY A 98 -10.07 -32.50 0.71
CA GLY A 98 -10.40 -33.10 2.00
C GLY A 98 -9.12 -33.41 2.76
N THR A 99 -9.12 -33.18 4.07
CA THR A 99 -7.96 -33.43 4.95
C THR A 99 -8.06 -34.76 5.71
N GLU A 100 -9.26 -35.35 5.80
CA GLU A 100 -9.55 -36.56 6.58
C GLU A 100 -10.62 -37.41 5.86
N PRO A 101 -10.27 -38.42 5.05
CA PRO A 101 -8.92 -38.72 4.55
C PRO A 101 -8.41 -37.65 3.57
N PHE A 102 -7.09 -37.56 3.39
CA PHE A 102 -6.52 -36.67 2.37
C PHE A 102 -6.97 -37.13 0.98
N ALA A 103 -7.92 -36.40 0.40
CA ALA A 103 -8.51 -36.72 -0.89
C ALA A 103 -8.80 -35.43 -1.66
N VAL A 104 -8.27 -35.34 -2.88
CA VAL A 104 -8.61 -34.25 -3.81
C VAL A 104 -9.79 -34.73 -4.64
N THR A 105 -10.99 -34.22 -4.35
CA THR A 105 -12.19 -34.51 -5.12
C THR A 105 -12.48 -33.37 -6.08
N VAL A 106 -12.65 -33.68 -7.37
CA VAL A 106 -12.95 -32.71 -8.43
C VAL A 106 -14.35 -32.97 -8.97
N GLN A 107 -15.22 -31.98 -8.88
CA GLN A 107 -16.53 -32.01 -9.51
C GLN A 107 -16.42 -31.56 -10.98
N TRP A 108 -16.10 -32.52 -11.86
CA TRP A 108 -15.82 -32.25 -13.27
C TRP A 108 -16.93 -31.50 -14.02
N ASN A 109 -18.19 -31.73 -13.64
CA ASN A 109 -19.36 -31.05 -14.19
C ASN A 109 -19.50 -29.58 -13.77
N GLN A 110 -18.80 -29.15 -12.72
CA GLN A 110 -18.81 -27.76 -12.22
C GLN A 110 -17.51 -27.01 -12.50
N LEU A 111 -16.42 -27.73 -12.83
CA LEU A 111 -15.10 -27.13 -13.06
C LEU A 111 -15.10 -26.13 -14.23
N LEU A 112 -15.83 -26.45 -15.30
CA LEU A 112 -16.09 -25.53 -16.41
C LEU A 112 -17.58 -25.16 -16.39
N PRO A 113 -17.92 -23.90 -16.07
CA PRO A 113 -19.31 -23.52 -15.89
C PRO A 113 -20.04 -23.45 -17.22
N ALA A 114 -21.33 -23.80 -17.19
CA ALA A 114 -22.26 -23.47 -18.26
C ALA A 114 -22.56 -21.96 -18.33
N ALA A 115 -22.36 -21.23 -17.22
CA ALA A 115 -22.57 -19.80 -17.17
C ALA A 115 -21.62 -19.07 -18.15
N PRO A 116 -22.13 -18.13 -18.97
CA PRO A 116 -21.36 -17.56 -20.07
C PRO A 116 -20.28 -16.57 -19.61
N SER A 117 -20.34 -16.03 -18.39
CA SER A 117 -19.48 -14.92 -17.95
C SER A 117 -17.98 -15.23 -18.06
N GLY A 118 -17.54 -16.39 -17.57
CA GLY A 118 -16.12 -16.79 -17.65
C GLY A 118 -15.65 -17.05 -19.08
N TRP A 119 -16.53 -17.58 -19.94
CA TRP A 119 -16.24 -17.80 -21.35
C TRP A 119 -16.20 -16.50 -22.15
N LEU A 120 -17.07 -15.54 -21.84
CA LEU A 120 -17.08 -14.21 -22.47
C LEU A 120 -15.78 -13.46 -22.19
N VAL A 121 -15.23 -13.56 -20.98
CA VAL A 121 -13.93 -12.96 -20.65
C VAL A 121 -12.81 -13.62 -21.45
N LEU A 122 -12.81 -14.94 -21.58
CA LEU A 122 -11.82 -15.66 -22.39
C LEU A 122 -11.90 -15.29 -23.88
N ILE A 123 -13.10 -15.33 -24.47
CA ILE A 123 -13.33 -14.96 -25.86
C ILE A 123 -12.94 -13.50 -26.09
N GLY A 124 -13.37 -12.59 -25.22
CA GLY A 124 -12.99 -11.18 -25.27
C GLY A 124 -11.47 -10.97 -25.19
N THR A 125 -10.79 -11.76 -24.36
CA THR A 125 -9.32 -11.73 -24.25
C THR A 125 -8.64 -12.22 -25.53
N VAL A 126 -9.12 -13.31 -26.12
CA VAL A 126 -8.59 -13.83 -27.40
C VAL A 126 -8.81 -12.82 -28.52
N ILE A 127 -9.99 -12.21 -28.61
CA ILE A 127 -10.30 -11.14 -29.58
C ILE A 127 -9.38 -9.94 -29.36
N LEU A 128 -9.20 -9.49 -28.11
CA LEU A 128 -8.30 -8.38 -27.77
C LEU A 128 -6.86 -8.67 -28.22
N VAL A 129 -6.34 -9.87 -27.95
CA VAL A 129 -5.00 -10.29 -28.37
C VAL A 129 -4.89 -10.36 -29.89
N ALA A 130 -5.93 -10.87 -30.59
CA ALA A 130 -5.95 -10.91 -32.04
C ALA A 130 -5.92 -9.49 -32.64
N ILE A 131 -6.78 -8.59 -32.15
CA ILE A 131 -6.81 -7.18 -32.56
C ILE A 131 -5.47 -6.50 -32.28
N ALA A 132 -4.88 -6.70 -31.09
CA ALA A 132 -3.58 -6.12 -30.75
C ALA A 132 -2.46 -6.59 -31.71
N ASN A 133 -2.48 -7.86 -32.13
CA ASN A 133 -1.52 -8.38 -33.11
C ASN A 133 -1.78 -7.87 -34.53
N LEU A 134 -3.04 -7.68 -34.93
CA LEU A 134 -3.41 -7.08 -36.22
C LEU A 134 -3.00 -5.60 -36.30
N LEU A 135 -3.15 -4.86 -35.20
CA LEU A 135 -2.76 -3.44 -35.12
C LEU A 135 -1.25 -3.26 -34.90
N TYR A 136 -0.52 -4.30 -34.50
CA TYR A 136 0.93 -4.24 -34.24
C TYR A 136 1.72 -3.58 -35.37
N PRO A 137 1.60 -4.01 -36.66
CA PRO A 137 2.39 -3.42 -37.74
C PRO A 137 2.07 -1.94 -37.95
N ILE A 138 0.79 -1.56 -37.81
CA ILE A 138 0.32 -0.17 -37.92
C ILE A 138 0.99 0.68 -36.84
N PHE A 139 0.97 0.22 -35.58
CA PHE A 139 1.61 0.94 -34.49
C PHE A 139 3.13 1.04 -34.61
N THR A 140 3.79 0.02 -35.17
CA THR A 140 5.25 0.08 -35.42
C THR A 140 5.63 1.04 -36.55
N ALA A 141 4.71 1.34 -37.46
CA ALA A 141 4.91 2.28 -38.56
C ALA A 141 4.71 3.75 -38.16
N ASN A 142 4.08 4.02 -37.01
CA ASN A 142 3.87 5.38 -36.51
C ASN A 142 5.19 6.10 -36.21
N LYS A 143 5.17 7.43 -36.35
CA LYS A 143 6.29 8.29 -35.94
C LYS A 143 6.57 8.11 -34.44
N GLU A 144 7.84 8.16 -34.07
CA GLU A 144 8.29 7.86 -32.69
C GLU A 144 7.51 8.64 -31.63
N LYS A 145 7.37 9.96 -31.79
CA LYS A 145 6.63 10.81 -30.84
C LYS A 145 5.17 10.38 -30.68
N GLN A 146 4.45 10.20 -31.80
CA GLN A 146 3.04 9.79 -31.78
C GLN A 146 2.86 8.42 -31.13
N ARG A 147 3.75 7.48 -31.42
CA ARG A 147 3.77 6.15 -30.82
C ARG A 147 4.00 6.23 -29.31
N ARG A 148 5.01 6.99 -28.87
CA ARG A 148 5.32 7.18 -27.44
C ARG A 148 4.14 7.76 -26.68
N ASP A 149 3.51 8.81 -27.22
CA ASP A 149 2.35 9.46 -26.61
C ASP A 149 1.15 8.51 -26.54
N LEU A 150 0.87 7.77 -27.63
CA LEU A 150 -0.22 6.80 -27.68
C LEU A 150 -0.07 5.70 -26.63
N PHE A 151 1.10 5.05 -26.54
CA PHE A 151 1.32 3.95 -25.60
C PHE A 151 1.42 4.40 -24.15
N LEU A 152 1.87 5.63 -23.90
CA LEU A 152 1.76 6.24 -22.58
C LEU A 152 0.29 6.38 -22.18
N TRP A 153 -0.56 6.92 -23.06
CA TRP A 153 -1.99 7.07 -22.78
C TRP A 153 -2.72 5.74 -22.66
N ILE A 154 -2.39 4.74 -23.48
CA ILE A 154 -2.94 3.38 -23.33
C ILE A 154 -2.63 2.84 -21.93
N SER A 155 -1.37 2.91 -21.49
CA SER A 155 -0.98 2.47 -20.14
C SER A 155 -1.74 3.22 -19.05
N ILE A 156 -1.78 4.56 -19.10
CA ILE A 156 -2.47 5.38 -18.08
C ILE A 156 -3.97 5.09 -18.06
N CYS A 157 -4.63 5.08 -19.22
CA CYS A 157 -6.07 4.87 -19.33
C CYS A 157 -6.48 3.46 -18.92
N THR A 158 -5.71 2.43 -19.27
CA THR A 158 -6.00 1.06 -18.82
C THR A 158 -5.87 0.95 -17.30
N ASN A 159 -4.78 1.45 -16.72
CA ASN A 159 -4.53 1.35 -15.28
C ASN A 159 -5.52 2.19 -14.45
N LEU A 160 -5.77 3.44 -14.83
CA LEU A 160 -6.75 4.29 -14.17
C LEU A 160 -8.19 3.86 -14.45
N GLY A 161 -8.47 3.25 -15.61
CA GLY A 161 -9.78 2.69 -15.93
C GLY A 161 -10.12 1.49 -15.05
N LEU A 162 -9.18 0.55 -14.86
CA LEU A 162 -9.34 -0.57 -13.93
C LEU A 162 -9.52 -0.07 -12.49
N LEU A 163 -8.69 0.86 -12.03
CA LEU A 163 -8.81 1.44 -10.70
C LEU A 163 -10.13 2.21 -10.54
N GLY A 164 -10.52 3.00 -11.54
CA GLY A 164 -11.78 3.73 -11.63
C GLY A 164 -12.99 2.85 -11.45
N PHE A 165 -13.06 1.78 -12.24
CA PHE A 165 -14.16 0.82 -12.22
C PHE A 165 -14.23 0.06 -10.89
N PHE A 166 -13.12 -0.54 -10.45
CA PHE A 166 -13.16 -1.43 -9.27
C PHE A 166 -13.21 -0.69 -7.94
N LYS A 167 -12.62 0.52 -7.84
CA LYS A 167 -12.53 1.25 -6.58
C LYS A 167 -13.53 2.37 -6.42
N TYR A 168 -13.82 3.12 -7.49
CA TYR A 168 -14.54 4.39 -7.37
C TYR A 168 -15.94 4.39 -8.00
N PHE A 169 -16.29 3.38 -8.79
CA PHE A 169 -17.57 3.33 -9.50
C PHE A 169 -18.77 3.52 -8.55
N ASN A 170 -18.87 2.69 -7.50
CA ASN A 170 -19.97 2.77 -6.55
C ASN A 170 -20.00 4.12 -5.80
N PHE A 171 -18.84 4.63 -5.36
CA PHE A 171 -18.77 5.95 -4.72
C PHE A 171 -19.33 7.08 -5.57
N PHE A 172 -19.06 7.09 -6.89
CA PHE A 172 -19.61 8.09 -7.79
C PHE A 172 -21.11 7.91 -8.03
N ILE A 173 -21.58 6.66 -8.14
CA ILE A 173 -23.01 6.34 -8.28
C ILE A 173 -23.77 6.74 -7.01
N ASP A 174 -23.29 6.37 -5.83
CA ASP A 174 -23.85 6.76 -4.52
C ASP A 174 -23.95 8.28 -4.40
N SER A 175 -22.89 8.99 -4.78
CA SER A 175 -22.84 10.46 -4.73
C SER A 175 -23.80 11.11 -5.71
N ALA A 176 -23.91 10.58 -6.93
CA ALA A 176 -24.87 11.07 -7.92
C ALA A 176 -26.31 10.82 -7.47
N GLU A 177 -26.60 9.63 -6.95
CA GLU A 177 -27.91 9.28 -6.41
C GLU A 177 -28.32 10.22 -5.27
N ALA A 178 -27.39 10.52 -4.34
CA ALA A 178 -27.64 11.47 -3.26
C ALA A 178 -28.01 12.87 -3.77
N VAL A 179 -27.36 13.35 -4.82
CA VAL A 179 -27.68 14.65 -5.46
C VAL A 179 -29.02 14.60 -6.18
N ILE A 180 -29.31 13.54 -6.95
CA ILE A 180 -30.56 13.39 -7.69
C ILE A 180 -31.75 13.29 -6.72
N ARG A 181 -31.60 12.54 -5.62
CA ARG A 181 -32.59 12.48 -4.53
C ARG A 181 -32.78 13.84 -3.85
N ALA A 182 -31.71 14.60 -3.64
CA ALA A 182 -31.79 15.97 -3.08
C ALA A 182 -32.54 16.94 -4.02
N LEU A 183 -32.51 16.69 -5.33
CA LEU A 183 -33.29 17.42 -6.33
C LEU A 183 -34.74 16.92 -6.46
N GLY A 184 -35.16 15.95 -5.62
CA GLY A 184 -36.53 15.41 -5.59
C GLY A 184 -36.82 14.38 -6.68
N ILE A 185 -35.81 13.94 -7.45
CA ILE A 185 -35.97 12.93 -8.49
C ILE A 185 -35.66 11.56 -7.87
N GLN A 186 -36.60 10.61 -7.98
CA GLN A 186 -36.34 9.22 -7.62
C GLN A 186 -35.70 8.53 -8.81
N SER A 187 -34.42 8.19 -8.69
CA SER A 187 -33.71 7.36 -9.67
C SER A 187 -33.16 6.12 -8.96
N GLU A 188 -33.57 4.94 -9.41
CA GLU A 188 -32.85 3.70 -9.11
C GLU A 188 -31.68 3.59 -10.09
N LEU A 189 -30.51 4.12 -9.72
CA LEU A 189 -29.30 3.87 -10.49
C LEU A 189 -28.88 2.40 -10.30
N LEU A 190 -28.33 1.79 -11.36
CA LEU A 190 -27.83 0.42 -11.34
C LEU A 190 -26.61 0.32 -10.42
N HIS A 191 -26.83 -0.12 -9.19
CA HIS A 191 -25.76 -0.51 -8.28
C HIS A 191 -25.13 -1.83 -8.73
N LEU A 192 -23.81 -1.82 -8.91
CA LEU A 192 -23.05 -3.02 -9.21
C LEU A 192 -22.41 -3.55 -7.94
N ASN A 193 -22.60 -4.83 -7.65
CA ASN A 193 -21.89 -5.52 -6.56
C ASN A 193 -20.45 -5.83 -6.99
N ILE A 194 -19.62 -4.79 -7.01
CA ILE A 194 -18.22 -4.86 -7.38
C ILE A 194 -17.40 -5.27 -6.16
N VAL A 195 -16.75 -6.42 -6.25
CA VAL A 195 -15.77 -6.85 -5.24
C VAL A 195 -14.44 -6.16 -5.54
N LEU A 196 -13.94 -5.37 -4.59
CA LEU A 196 -12.69 -4.61 -4.73
C LEU A 196 -11.48 -5.56 -4.71
N PRO A 197 -10.66 -5.62 -5.79
CA PRO A 197 -9.45 -6.42 -5.78
C PRO A 197 -8.42 -5.83 -4.82
N ILE A 198 -7.86 -6.64 -3.92
CA ILE A 198 -6.76 -6.17 -3.06
C ILE A 198 -5.56 -5.78 -3.93
N ALA A 199 -4.79 -4.79 -3.49
CA ALA A 199 -3.56 -4.31 -4.14
C ALA A 199 -3.72 -3.64 -5.51
N ILE A 200 -4.93 -3.52 -6.08
CA ILE A 200 -5.14 -2.82 -7.36
C ILE A 200 -4.53 -1.43 -7.37
N SER A 201 -4.70 -0.70 -6.27
CA SER A 201 -4.12 0.63 -6.10
C SER A 201 -2.58 0.63 -6.11
N PHE A 202 -1.94 -0.40 -5.56
CA PHE A 202 -0.49 -0.51 -5.47
C PHE A 202 0.14 -0.86 -6.81
N TYR A 203 -0.34 -1.92 -7.48
CA TYR A 203 0.24 -2.32 -8.76
C TYR A 203 -0.06 -1.31 -9.87
N THR A 204 -1.22 -0.62 -9.86
CA THR A 204 -1.51 0.51 -10.76
C THR A 204 -0.47 1.62 -10.65
N PHE A 205 -0.02 1.95 -9.44
CA PHE A 205 1.02 2.97 -9.25
C PHE A 205 2.39 2.50 -9.74
N LYS A 206 2.73 1.22 -9.54
CA LYS A 206 3.98 0.64 -10.05
C LYS A 206 4.01 0.65 -11.58
N THR A 207 2.94 0.21 -12.25
CA THR A 207 2.87 0.15 -13.71
C THR A 207 2.88 1.53 -14.37
N ILE A 208 2.09 2.49 -13.86
CA ILE A 208 2.12 3.87 -14.35
C ILE A 208 3.53 4.47 -14.17
N SER A 209 4.17 4.25 -13.03
CA SER A 209 5.52 4.79 -12.81
C SER A 209 6.55 4.19 -13.77
N TYR A 210 6.44 2.89 -14.08
CA TYR A 210 7.30 2.21 -15.05
C TYR A 210 7.17 2.82 -16.45
N THR A 211 5.94 2.95 -16.97
CA THR A 211 5.74 3.49 -18.33
C THR A 211 6.07 4.97 -18.44
N VAL A 212 5.75 5.77 -17.41
CA VAL A 212 6.13 7.19 -17.35
C VAL A 212 7.64 7.37 -17.29
N ASP A 213 8.37 6.55 -16.53
CA ASP A 213 9.83 6.67 -16.43
C ASP A 213 10.55 6.25 -17.71
N ILE A 214 10.04 5.24 -18.43
CA ILE A 214 10.52 4.90 -19.78
C ILE A 214 10.23 6.05 -20.74
N TYR A 215 9.00 6.59 -20.72
CA TYR A 215 8.64 7.72 -21.57
C TYR A 215 9.54 8.95 -21.32
N ARG A 216 9.97 9.17 -20.08
CA ARG A 216 10.92 10.22 -19.67
C ARG A 216 12.39 9.86 -19.91
N GLY A 217 12.70 8.66 -20.40
CA GLY A 217 14.07 8.18 -20.65
C GLY A 217 14.89 7.93 -19.38
N LYS A 218 14.25 7.72 -18.22
CA LYS A 218 14.94 7.49 -16.94
C LYS A 218 15.37 6.04 -16.75
N ILE A 219 14.61 5.10 -17.33
CA ILE A 219 14.87 3.66 -17.26
C ILE A 219 14.62 3.01 -18.61
N GLN A 220 15.22 1.84 -18.81
CA GLN A 220 14.94 0.98 -19.95
C GLN A 220 13.83 -0.03 -19.61
N PRO A 221 13.05 -0.50 -20.62
CA PRO A 221 12.07 -1.56 -20.41
C PRO A 221 12.72 -2.85 -19.88
N ALA A 222 11.94 -3.61 -19.10
CA ALA A 222 12.35 -4.93 -18.65
C ALA A 222 12.62 -5.86 -19.85
N GLN A 223 13.76 -6.55 -19.83
CA GLN A 223 14.21 -7.38 -20.95
C GLN A 223 13.40 -8.67 -21.08
N ARG A 224 12.96 -9.24 -19.95
CA ARG A 224 12.16 -10.46 -19.90
C ARG A 224 10.79 -10.18 -19.32
N PHE A 225 9.77 -10.80 -19.91
CA PHE A 225 8.40 -10.72 -19.42
C PHE A 225 8.28 -11.22 -17.97
N SER A 226 8.98 -12.30 -17.62
CA SER A 226 8.98 -12.87 -16.27
C SER A 226 9.51 -11.91 -15.20
N ASP A 227 10.53 -11.12 -15.53
CA ASP A 227 11.14 -10.18 -14.58
C ASP A 227 10.20 -8.98 -14.35
N PHE A 228 9.50 -8.53 -15.39
CA PHE A 228 8.45 -7.52 -15.25
C PHE A 228 7.24 -8.04 -14.46
N ALA A 229 6.78 -9.25 -14.76
CA ALA A 229 5.70 -9.91 -14.04
C ALA A 229 6.06 -10.09 -12.56
N LEU A 230 7.30 -10.50 -12.26
CA LEU A 230 7.79 -10.61 -10.89
C LEU A 230 7.86 -9.25 -10.20
N PHE A 231 8.39 -8.22 -10.86
CA PHE A 231 8.41 -6.86 -10.32
C PHE A 231 7.02 -6.40 -9.89
N LEU A 232 6.00 -6.67 -10.69
CA LEU A 232 4.64 -6.26 -10.40
C LEU A 232 3.99 -7.11 -9.31
N ALA A 233 4.11 -8.44 -9.41
CA ALA A 233 3.45 -9.41 -8.53
C ALA A 233 4.19 -9.66 -7.21
N TYR A 234 5.44 -9.17 -7.04
CA TYR A 234 6.32 -9.53 -5.93
C TYR A 234 5.63 -9.53 -4.56
N PHE A 235 5.35 -10.74 -4.03
CA PHE A 235 4.43 -10.89 -2.90
C PHE A 235 4.79 -10.13 -1.63
N PRO A 236 6.08 -9.96 -1.25
CA PRO A 236 6.38 -9.22 -0.03
C PRO A 236 5.90 -7.77 -0.14
N ALA A 237 5.94 -7.18 -1.34
CA ALA A 237 5.55 -5.79 -1.56
C ALA A 237 4.10 -5.61 -2.06
N LEU A 238 3.46 -6.66 -2.58
CA LEU A 238 2.22 -6.54 -3.36
C LEU A 238 1.04 -5.92 -2.59
N LEU A 239 0.73 -6.41 -1.38
CA LEU A 239 -0.48 -5.97 -0.65
C LEU A 239 -0.26 -4.75 0.23
N ALA A 240 0.89 -4.67 0.90
CA ALA A 240 1.12 -3.74 2.00
C ALA A 240 2.58 -3.31 2.18
N GLY A 241 3.45 -3.64 1.22
CA GLY A 241 4.84 -3.20 1.25
C GLY A 241 5.05 -1.85 0.56
N PRO A 242 6.30 -1.37 0.51
CA PRO A 242 6.63 -0.14 -0.20
C PRO A 242 6.25 -0.21 -1.68
N ILE A 243 5.71 0.88 -2.22
CA ILE A 243 5.47 1.08 -3.66
C ILE A 243 6.82 1.31 -4.35
N ASP A 244 7.62 0.25 -4.46
CA ASP A 244 8.97 0.34 -4.98
C ASP A 244 8.99 0.66 -6.48
N ARG A 245 10.04 1.35 -6.92
CA ARG A 245 10.21 1.80 -8.30
C ARG A 245 10.84 0.72 -9.15
N ALA A 246 10.48 0.74 -10.42
CA ALA A 246 11.13 -0.08 -11.44
C ALA A 246 12.65 0.17 -11.48
N SER A 247 13.09 1.42 -11.30
CA SER A 247 14.51 1.79 -11.24
C SER A 247 15.27 1.15 -10.07
N GLY A 248 14.62 0.84 -8.96
CA GLY A 248 15.23 0.21 -7.78
C GLY A 248 15.14 -1.31 -7.80
N LEU A 249 13.96 -1.86 -8.11
CA LEU A 249 13.69 -3.29 -7.97
C LEU A 249 14.09 -4.12 -9.21
N LEU A 250 13.84 -3.64 -10.44
CA LEU A 250 14.15 -4.44 -11.65
C LEU A 250 15.65 -4.79 -11.79
N PRO A 251 16.61 -3.90 -11.48
CA PRO A 251 18.02 -4.27 -11.51
C PRO A 251 18.38 -5.39 -10.53
N GLN A 252 17.75 -5.44 -9.35
CA GLN A 252 17.95 -6.50 -8.35
C GLN A 252 17.32 -7.84 -8.78
N LEU A 253 16.28 -7.80 -9.62
CA LEU A 253 15.68 -9.00 -10.20
C LEU A 253 16.47 -9.53 -11.39
N SER A 254 17.10 -8.64 -12.16
CA SER A 254 17.80 -8.99 -13.40
C SER A 254 19.22 -9.50 -13.16
N ASN A 255 19.82 -9.17 -12.01
CA ASN A 255 21.17 -9.58 -11.64
C ASN A 255 21.16 -10.71 -10.60
N PRO A 256 22.21 -11.55 -10.55
CA PRO A 256 22.37 -12.57 -9.50
C PRO A 256 22.40 -11.92 -8.12
N ARG A 257 21.59 -12.45 -7.19
CA ARG A 257 21.53 -11.95 -5.81
C ARG A 257 22.52 -12.69 -4.92
N GLN A 258 23.22 -11.95 -4.07
CA GLN A 258 24.09 -12.49 -3.02
C GLN A 258 23.45 -12.20 -1.67
N LEU A 259 23.35 -13.23 -0.82
CA LEU A 259 22.79 -13.12 0.52
C LEU A 259 23.92 -13.09 1.53
N SER A 260 24.01 -12.03 2.33
CA SER A 260 24.94 -11.98 3.46
C SER A 260 24.25 -12.39 4.77
N PHE A 261 25.06 -12.80 5.75
CA PHE A 261 24.56 -13.10 7.09
C PHE A 261 23.97 -11.85 7.75
N GLU A 262 24.63 -10.70 7.59
CA GLU A 262 24.21 -9.41 8.14
C GLU A 262 22.86 -8.98 7.58
N GLN A 263 22.66 -9.13 6.26
CA GLN A 263 21.39 -8.83 5.60
C GLN A 263 20.27 -9.74 6.12
N SER A 264 20.59 -11.02 6.31
CA SER A 264 19.63 -11.99 6.84
C SER A 264 19.25 -11.69 8.30
N ALA A 265 20.23 -11.34 9.14
CA ALA A 265 20.02 -10.98 10.54
C ALA A 265 19.17 -9.70 10.67
N GLN A 266 19.45 -8.67 9.86
CA GLN A 266 18.59 -7.48 9.75
C GLN A 266 17.18 -7.86 9.29
N GLY A 267 17.07 -8.77 8.32
CA GLY A 267 15.77 -9.23 7.82
C GLY A 267 14.92 -9.90 8.89
N ILE A 268 15.53 -10.80 9.68
CA ILE A 268 14.87 -11.46 10.81
C ILE A 268 14.43 -10.44 11.87
N PHE A 269 15.29 -9.46 12.20
CA PHE A 269 14.93 -8.40 13.13
C PHE A 269 13.74 -7.59 12.63
N LEU A 270 13.73 -7.19 11.35
CA LEU A 270 12.61 -6.43 10.78
C LEU A 270 11.31 -7.23 10.79
N ILE A 271 11.36 -8.56 10.54
CA ILE A 271 10.19 -9.43 10.67
C ILE A 271 9.69 -9.44 12.11
N LEU A 272 10.57 -9.66 13.09
CA LEU A 272 10.19 -9.67 14.51
C LEU A 272 9.63 -8.31 14.98
N PHE A 273 10.30 -7.21 14.61
CA PHE A 273 9.88 -5.87 14.97
C PHE A 273 8.55 -5.50 14.29
N GLY A 274 8.33 -5.97 13.06
CA GLY A 274 7.07 -5.82 12.37
C GLY A 274 5.93 -6.60 13.01
N LEU A 275 6.18 -7.86 13.42
CA LEU A 275 5.23 -8.66 14.20
C LEU A 275 4.92 -8.02 15.56
N PHE A 276 5.92 -7.48 16.25
CA PHE A 276 5.74 -6.74 17.50
C PHE A 276 4.78 -5.55 17.33
N LYS A 277 5.01 -4.71 16.31
CA LYS A 277 4.14 -3.56 16.04
C LYS A 277 2.73 -3.95 15.60
N LYS A 278 2.61 -5.00 14.77
CA LYS A 278 1.32 -5.47 14.23
C LYS A 278 0.52 -6.24 15.28
N VAL A 279 1.05 -7.36 15.76
CA VAL A 279 0.34 -8.35 16.56
C VAL A 279 0.16 -7.90 18.01
N ALA A 280 1.23 -7.39 18.63
CA ALA A 280 1.16 -7.03 20.06
C ALA A 280 0.54 -5.65 20.29
N ILE A 281 0.92 -4.66 19.48
CA ILE A 281 0.49 -3.27 19.67
C ILE A 281 -0.78 -2.99 18.86
N SER A 282 -0.71 -3.03 17.53
CA SER A 282 -1.81 -2.57 16.67
C SER A 282 -3.09 -3.38 16.85
N ASP A 283 -3.01 -4.71 16.74
CA ASP A 283 -4.15 -5.61 16.94
C ASP A 283 -4.68 -5.53 18.38
N GLY A 284 -3.80 -5.28 19.36
CA GLY A 284 -4.19 -5.11 20.76
C GLY A 284 -4.99 -3.84 21.01
N VAL A 285 -4.52 -2.68 20.52
CA VAL A 285 -5.25 -1.41 20.70
C VAL A 285 -6.51 -1.32 19.84
N ALA A 286 -6.63 -2.14 18.80
CA ALA A 286 -7.77 -2.15 17.88
C ALA A 286 -9.11 -2.36 18.61
N VAL A 287 -9.14 -3.20 19.67
CA VAL A 287 -10.36 -3.44 20.47
C VAL A 287 -10.87 -2.15 21.10
N SER A 288 -9.99 -1.37 21.71
CA SER A 288 -10.29 -0.08 22.33
C SER A 288 -10.73 0.96 21.29
N VAL A 289 -10.00 1.07 20.19
CA VAL A 289 -10.32 2.02 19.12
C VAL A 289 -11.66 1.70 18.47
N ASN A 290 -11.91 0.43 18.15
CA ASN A 290 -13.14 -0.01 17.49
C ASN A 290 -14.37 0.15 18.38
N ALA A 291 -14.22 0.03 19.71
CA ALA A 291 -15.31 0.27 20.64
C ALA A 291 -15.83 1.73 20.56
N ILE A 292 -14.93 2.71 20.37
CA ILE A 292 -15.31 4.13 20.30
C ILE A 292 -15.69 4.54 18.88
N TYR A 293 -14.93 4.16 17.86
CA TYR A 293 -15.24 4.53 16.47
C TYR A 293 -16.36 3.69 15.85
N GLY A 294 -16.71 2.56 16.45
CA GLY A 294 -17.80 1.69 16.01
C GLY A 294 -19.14 1.90 16.74
N THR A 295 -19.16 2.70 17.82
CA THR A 295 -20.41 2.93 18.57
C THR A 295 -21.29 4.00 17.92
N SER A 296 -22.61 3.82 18.06
CA SER A 296 -23.62 4.86 17.79
C SER A 296 -24.12 5.53 19.07
N GLY A 297 -23.63 5.09 20.24
CA GLY A 297 -24.00 5.63 21.55
C GLY A 297 -23.26 6.93 21.88
N THR A 298 -23.53 7.44 23.08
CA THR A 298 -22.82 8.60 23.63
C THR A 298 -21.39 8.21 24.00
N VAL A 299 -20.42 9.05 23.61
CA VAL A 299 -19.00 8.90 23.95
C VAL A 299 -18.54 10.11 24.74
N SER A 300 -17.63 9.90 25.69
CA SER A 300 -17.07 10.98 26.51
C SER A 300 -15.93 11.71 25.78
N TRP A 301 -15.51 12.86 26.32
CA TRP A 301 -14.35 13.58 25.79
C TRP A 301 -13.08 12.76 25.88
N ILE A 302 -12.86 12.10 27.03
CA ILE A 302 -11.66 11.28 27.26
C ILE A 302 -11.64 10.05 26.35
N ASP A 303 -12.81 9.47 26.04
CA ASP A 303 -12.91 8.35 25.09
C ASP A 303 -12.46 8.77 23.69
N VAL A 304 -12.92 9.91 23.18
CA VAL A 304 -12.54 10.40 21.83
C VAL A 304 -11.04 10.71 21.77
N VAL A 305 -10.49 11.36 22.80
CA VAL A 305 -9.06 11.68 22.87
C VAL A 305 -8.20 10.42 22.89
N LEU A 306 -8.49 9.49 23.81
CA LEU A 306 -7.72 8.26 23.94
C LEU A 306 -7.89 7.35 22.72
N ALA A 307 -9.09 7.19 22.18
CA ALA A 307 -9.32 6.40 20.98
C ALA A 307 -8.57 6.98 19.77
N THR A 308 -8.52 8.31 19.63
CA THR A 308 -7.78 8.96 18.54
C THR A 308 -6.26 8.80 18.69
N PHE A 309 -5.75 8.92 19.92
CA PHE A 309 -4.34 8.67 20.21
C PHE A 309 -3.97 7.19 19.98
N LEU A 310 -4.76 6.26 20.49
CA LEU A 310 -4.57 4.82 20.26
C LEU A 310 -4.70 4.47 18.78
N TYR A 311 -5.59 5.11 18.05
CA TYR A 311 -5.71 4.91 16.61
C TYR A 311 -4.45 5.39 15.87
N THR A 312 -3.84 6.50 16.31
CA THR A 312 -2.56 6.98 15.77
C THR A 312 -1.47 5.91 15.92
N ILE A 313 -1.42 5.25 17.07
CA ILE A 313 -0.52 4.11 17.30
C ILE A 313 -0.92 2.91 16.43
N GLN A 314 -2.22 2.62 16.32
CA GLN A 314 -2.76 1.50 15.55
C GLN A 314 -2.37 1.60 14.08
N ILE A 315 -2.69 2.71 13.40
CA ILE A 315 -2.40 2.93 11.98
C ILE A 315 -0.91 2.85 11.70
N TYR A 316 -0.09 3.43 12.57
CA TYR A 316 1.36 3.36 12.44
C TYR A 316 1.90 1.95 12.66
N GLY A 317 1.51 1.29 13.75
CA GLY A 317 1.97 -0.05 14.10
C GLY A 317 1.54 -1.11 13.09
N ASP A 318 0.33 -0.99 12.56
CA ASP A 318 -0.19 -1.86 11.50
C ASP A 318 0.66 -1.69 10.24
N PHE A 319 0.72 -0.47 9.71
CA PHE A 319 1.29 -0.26 8.40
C PHE A 319 2.82 -0.32 8.38
N SER A 320 3.48 0.31 9.35
CA SER A 320 4.93 0.18 9.48
C SER A 320 5.34 -1.25 9.85
N GLY A 321 4.50 -1.97 10.60
CA GLY A 321 4.72 -3.39 10.91
C GLY A 321 4.71 -4.27 9.66
N TYR A 322 3.68 -4.13 8.81
CA TYR A 322 3.63 -4.82 7.52
C TYR A 322 4.78 -4.48 6.59
N THR A 323 5.15 -3.20 6.51
CA THR A 323 6.26 -2.76 5.67
C THR A 323 7.60 -3.33 6.18
N ASP A 324 7.82 -3.37 7.48
CA ASP A 324 9.06 -3.96 8.03
C ASP A 324 9.11 -5.47 7.83
N MET A 325 8.00 -6.18 8.01
CA MET A 325 7.92 -7.60 7.64
C MET A 325 8.22 -7.80 6.15
N ALA A 326 7.61 -7.01 5.25
CA ALA A 326 7.86 -7.08 3.80
C ALA A 326 9.34 -6.86 3.44
N ARG A 327 9.97 -5.84 4.03
CA ARG A 327 11.39 -5.53 3.86
C ARG A 327 12.26 -6.66 4.42
N GLY A 328 11.92 -7.19 5.59
CA GLY A 328 12.66 -8.27 6.23
C GLY A 328 12.60 -9.59 5.46
N ILE A 329 11.42 -9.97 4.98
CA ILE A 329 11.21 -11.12 4.09
C ILE A 329 12.03 -10.96 2.81
N SER A 330 12.02 -9.75 2.22
CA SER A 330 12.78 -9.47 0.99
C SER A 330 14.29 -9.56 1.19
N LYS A 331 14.80 -9.11 2.34
CA LYS A 331 16.21 -9.27 2.70
C LYS A 331 16.64 -10.72 2.74
N LEU A 332 15.78 -11.65 3.17
CA LEU A 332 16.08 -13.09 3.15
C LEU A 332 16.20 -13.64 1.71
N PHE A 333 15.54 -13.00 0.74
CA PHE A 333 15.73 -13.30 -0.68
C PHE A 333 16.89 -12.51 -1.32
N GLY A 334 17.61 -11.68 -0.56
CA GLY A 334 18.68 -10.83 -1.09
C GLY A 334 18.15 -9.64 -1.90
N ILE A 335 16.92 -9.18 -1.61
CA ILE A 335 16.28 -8.02 -2.25
C ILE A 335 16.11 -6.93 -1.19
N GLU A 336 16.62 -5.73 -1.48
CA GLU A 336 16.45 -4.53 -0.65
C GLU A 336 15.27 -3.72 -1.16
N LEU A 337 14.21 -3.68 -0.34
CA LEU A 337 13.07 -2.79 -0.56
C LEU A 337 13.29 -1.45 0.14
N MET A 338 12.76 -0.38 -0.47
CA MET A 338 12.89 0.98 0.08
C MET A 338 12.26 1.15 1.48
N LEU A 339 12.78 2.10 2.26
CA LEU A 339 12.20 2.48 3.55
C LEU A 339 10.88 3.23 3.35
N ASN A 340 9.85 2.86 4.12
CA ASN A 340 8.53 3.50 4.02
C ASN A 340 8.17 4.41 5.20
N PHE A 341 8.76 4.16 6.38
CA PHE A 341 8.54 4.96 7.57
C PHE A 341 9.87 5.32 8.23
N ASN A 342 10.04 6.60 8.56
CA ASN A 342 11.24 7.08 9.24
C ASN A 342 10.89 8.01 10.39
N LEU A 343 10.44 7.44 11.52
CA LEU A 343 10.14 8.17 12.75
C LEU A 343 9.22 9.38 12.49
N PRO A 344 8.03 9.18 11.87
CA PRO A 344 7.18 10.27 11.38
C PRO A 344 6.57 11.11 12.51
N TYR A 345 6.34 10.55 13.70
CA TYR A 345 5.77 11.30 14.82
C TYR A 345 6.77 12.19 15.55
N PHE A 346 8.05 12.15 15.15
CA PHE A 346 9.07 13.10 15.57
C PHE A 346 9.19 14.31 14.62
N SER A 347 8.31 14.42 13.62
CA SER A 347 8.26 15.56 12.70
C SER A 347 7.82 16.85 13.40
N LYS A 348 8.42 17.97 13.00
CA LYS A 348 8.10 19.30 13.54
C LYS A 348 7.09 20.06 12.68
N ASP A 349 6.92 19.62 11.44
CA ASP A 349 6.11 20.30 10.44
C ASP A 349 5.53 19.31 9.41
N PRO A 350 4.46 19.69 8.67
CA PRO A 350 3.82 18.80 7.71
C PRO A 350 4.74 18.40 6.54
N SER A 351 5.69 19.24 6.13
CA SER A 351 6.61 18.90 5.05
C SER A 351 7.59 17.80 5.47
N GLU A 352 8.10 17.87 6.69
CA GLU A 352 8.93 16.83 7.30
C GLU A 352 8.14 15.53 7.50
N PHE A 353 6.90 15.62 7.96
CA PHE A 353 6.02 14.47 8.14
C PHE A 353 5.84 13.67 6.85
N TRP A 354 5.50 14.34 5.73
CA TRP A 354 5.34 13.68 4.44
C TRP A 354 6.66 13.15 3.85
N ARG A 355 7.83 13.53 4.37
CA ARG A 355 9.12 12.90 4.01
C ARG A 355 9.42 11.65 4.84
N ARG A 356 8.67 11.41 5.92
CA ARG A 356 8.89 10.34 6.90
C ARG A 356 7.74 9.34 6.99
N TRP A 357 6.54 9.74 6.58
CA TRP A 357 5.33 8.92 6.56
C TRP A 357 5.07 8.41 5.14
N HIS A 358 4.84 7.10 5.00
CA HIS A 358 4.48 6.43 3.75
C HIS A 358 5.32 6.93 2.56
N ILE A 359 6.64 6.90 2.72
CA ILE A 359 7.64 7.54 1.84
C ILE A 359 7.47 7.08 0.39
N SER A 360 7.15 5.80 0.16
CA SER A 360 6.94 5.30 -1.21
C SER A 360 5.77 5.99 -1.91
N LEU A 361 4.65 6.20 -1.21
CA LEU A 361 3.49 6.91 -1.75
C LEU A 361 3.77 8.41 -1.87
N SER A 362 4.33 9.02 -0.84
CA SER A 362 4.60 10.46 -0.82
C SER A 362 5.53 10.88 -1.96
N THR A 363 6.59 10.12 -2.20
CA THR A 363 7.48 10.35 -3.35
C THR A 363 6.79 10.04 -4.68
N TRP A 364 5.84 9.10 -4.72
CA TRP A 364 4.98 8.85 -5.89
C TRP A 364 4.10 10.03 -6.24
N LEU A 365 3.32 10.52 -5.28
CA LEU A 365 2.48 11.69 -5.47
C LEU A 365 3.32 12.90 -5.87
N ARG A 366 4.52 13.08 -5.29
CA ARG A 366 5.42 14.15 -5.68
C ARG A 366 5.86 14.05 -7.15
N ASP A 367 6.38 12.89 -7.56
CA ASP A 367 7.12 12.74 -8.83
C ASP A 367 6.20 12.52 -10.06
N TYR A 368 4.99 12.01 -9.84
CA TYR A 368 4.05 11.60 -10.90
C TYR A 368 2.74 12.40 -10.88
N LEU A 369 2.46 13.19 -9.84
CA LEU A 369 1.29 14.06 -9.77
C LEU A 369 1.67 15.52 -9.55
N TYR A 370 2.32 15.85 -8.42
CA TYR A 370 2.62 17.24 -8.04
C TYR A 370 3.57 17.95 -9.03
N ILE A 371 4.72 17.36 -9.35
CA ILE A 371 5.70 17.94 -10.28
C ILE A 371 5.08 18.12 -11.68
N PRO A 372 4.39 17.11 -12.26
CA PRO A 372 3.70 17.28 -13.55
C PRO A 372 2.62 18.36 -13.58
N LEU A 373 1.91 18.60 -12.48
CA LEU A 373 0.93 19.71 -12.37
C LEU A 373 1.59 21.11 -12.36
N GLY A 374 2.92 21.18 -12.35
CA GLY A 374 3.73 22.40 -12.31
C GLY A 374 4.54 22.55 -11.03
N GLY A 375 4.28 21.73 -10.01
CA GLY A 375 4.95 21.79 -8.72
C GLY A 375 4.90 23.19 -8.11
N ASN A 376 6.08 23.78 -7.87
CA ASN A 376 6.27 25.14 -7.37
C ASN A 376 6.40 26.21 -8.47
N ARG A 377 6.20 25.85 -9.74
CA ARG A 377 6.32 26.76 -10.88
C ARG A 377 4.98 27.47 -11.12
N GLN A 378 4.96 28.49 -11.98
CA GLN A 378 3.74 29.20 -12.40
C GLN A 378 3.03 29.98 -11.27
N GLY A 379 3.77 30.45 -10.27
CA GLY A 379 3.28 31.36 -9.22
C GLY A 379 2.76 30.69 -7.94
N GLU A 380 2.48 31.50 -6.92
CA GLU A 380 2.08 31.02 -5.59
C GLU A 380 0.70 30.36 -5.61
N LEU A 381 -0.30 30.98 -6.23
CA LEU A 381 -1.66 30.43 -6.30
C LEU A 381 -1.67 29.03 -6.93
N ARG A 382 -0.96 28.85 -8.04
CA ARG A 382 -0.87 27.54 -8.71
C ARG A 382 -0.17 26.51 -7.82
N THR A 383 0.84 26.93 -7.06
CA THR A 383 1.51 26.05 -6.09
C THR A 383 0.56 25.57 -5.00
N TYR A 384 -0.24 26.47 -4.42
CA TYR A 384 -1.24 26.10 -3.41
C TYR A 384 -2.31 25.16 -3.99
N LEU A 385 -2.82 25.44 -5.20
CA LEU A 385 -3.74 24.55 -5.89
C LEU A 385 -3.13 23.18 -6.18
N ASN A 386 -1.88 23.12 -6.61
CA ASN A 386 -1.16 21.87 -6.85
C ASN A 386 -0.98 21.06 -5.57
N LEU A 387 -0.66 21.70 -4.44
CA LEU A 387 -0.55 21.04 -3.13
C LEU A 387 -1.91 20.47 -2.69
N MET A 388 -2.97 21.29 -2.73
CA MET A 388 -4.33 20.85 -2.40
C MET A 388 -4.78 19.69 -3.28
N THR A 389 -4.60 19.81 -4.60
CA THR A 389 -4.99 18.78 -5.56
C THR A 389 -4.25 17.47 -5.29
N THR A 390 -2.94 17.55 -5.03
CA THR A 390 -2.11 16.37 -4.74
C THR A 390 -2.58 15.66 -3.47
N MET A 391 -2.88 16.40 -2.41
CA MET A 391 -3.30 15.82 -1.14
C MET A 391 -4.74 15.31 -1.16
N VAL A 392 -5.66 15.99 -1.86
CA VAL A 392 -7.04 15.51 -2.03
C VAL A 392 -7.08 14.23 -2.87
N LEU A 393 -6.35 14.18 -3.97
CA LEU A 393 -6.23 12.95 -4.77
C LEU A 393 -5.50 11.84 -4.01
N GLY A 394 -4.51 12.19 -3.18
CA GLY A 394 -3.87 11.25 -2.25
C GLY A 394 -4.84 10.72 -1.18
N GLY A 395 -5.74 11.56 -0.68
CA GLY A 395 -6.85 11.17 0.19
C GLY A 395 -7.77 10.16 -0.49
N LEU A 396 -8.32 10.52 -1.65
CA LEU A 396 -9.15 9.62 -2.46
C LEU A 396 -8.46 8.29 -2.79
N TRP A 397 -7.14 8.31 -3.00
CA TRP A 397 -6.37 7.09 -3.20
C TRP A 397 -6.47 6.12 -2.02
N HIS A 398 -6.61 6.61 -0.79
CA HIS A 398 -6.75 5.75 0.39
C HIS A 398 -8.09 5.02 0.40
N GLY A 399 -9.21 5.70 0.12
CA GLY A 399 -10.53 5.08 0.05
C GLY A 399 -11.57 5.95 -0.65
N ALA A 400 -12.64 5.31 -1.12
CA ALA A 400 -13.69 5.95 -1.91
C ALA A 400 -14.83 6.48 -1.02
N ALA A 401 -14.49 7.41 -0.11
CA ALA A 401 -15.45 8.02 0.81
C ALA A 401 -15.08 9.47 1.18
N TRP A 402 -16.08 10.24 1.63
CA TRP A 402 -15.93 11.69 1.90
C TRP A 402 -14.98 12.02 3.06
N ASN A 403 -14.85 11.14 4.05
CA ASN A 403 -13.87 11.29 5.13
C ASN A 403 -12.42 11.34 4.58
N PHE A 404 -12.12 10.57 3.53
CA PHE A 404 -10.81 10.61 2.87
C PHE A 404 -10.56 11.88 2.05
N VAL A 405 -11.60 12.40 1.40
CA VAL A 405 -11.54 13.70 0.70
C VAL A 405 -11.25 14.81 1.71
N LEU A 406 -11.97 14.84 2.84
CA LEU A 406 -11.76 15.81 3.90
C LEU A 406 -10.39 15.67 4.57
N TRP A 407 -9.92 14.45 4.78
CA TRP A 407 -8.56 14.20 5.26
C TRP A 407 -7.51 14.73 4.29
N GLY A 408 -7.65 14.48 2.99
CA GLY A 408 -6.75 14.99 1.96
C GLY A 408 -6.76 16.51 1.88
N PHE A 409 -7.94 17.12 1.99
CA PHE A 409 -8.09 18.58 2.10
C PHE A 409 -7.38 19.13 3.35
N TYR A 410 -7.59 18.50 4.52
CA TYR A 410 -6.94 18.89 5.77
C TYR A 410 -5.42 18.87 5.67
N GLN A 411 -4.85 17.79 5.12
CA GLN A 411 -3.41 17.64 4.93
C GLN A 411 -2.84 18.65 3.93
N GLY A 412 -3.59 18.92 2.84
CA GLY A 412 -3.26 19.99 1.89
C GLY A 412 -3.26 21.36 2.56
N ALA A 413 -4.28 21.65 3.37
CA ALA A 413 -4.39 22.91 4.10
C ALA A 413 -3.22 23.09 5.07
N LEU A 414 -2.83 22.05 5.82
CA LEU A 414 -1.65 22.10 6.69
C LEU A 414 -0.36 22.46 5.93
N LEU A 415 -0.14 21.86 4.76
CA LEU A 415 1.01 22.18 3.90
C LEU A 415 0.96 23.62 3.36
N CYS A 416 -0.22 24.08 2.96
CA CYS A 416 -0.43 25.45 2.48
C CYS A 416 -0.16 26.47 3.59
N VAL A 417 -0.74 26.25 4.77
CA VAL A 417 -0.55 27.11 5.95
C VAL A 417 0.92 27.15 6.34
N TYR A 418 1.58 25.98 6.47
CA TYR A 418 3.00 25.92 6.79
C TYR A 418 3.86 26.67 5.75
N ARG A 419 3.56 26.53 4.46
CA ARG A 419 4.28 27.25 3.40
C ARG A 419 4.13 28.77 3.53
N ALA A 420 2.93 29.26 3.82
CA ALA A 420 2.65 30.69 3.96
C ALA A 420 3.47 31.34 5.10
N PHE A 421 3.69 30.60 6.19
CA PHE A 421 4.52 31.06 7.32
C PHE A 421 6.01 30.82 7.10
N SER A 422 6.42 29.66 6.57
CA SER A 422 7.83 29.29 6.37
C SER A 422 8.53 30.09 5.26
N SER A 423 7.79 30.53 4.23
CA SER A 423 8.33 31.37 3.14
C SER A 423 8.92 32.70 3.67
N LYS A 424 8.42 33.19 4.81
CA LYS A 424 8.89 34.44 5.44
C LYS A 424 10.12 34.24 6.33
N GLU A 425 10.31 33.05 6.91
CA GLU A 425 11.42 32.77 7.86
C GLU A 425 12.74 32.37 7.18
N LYS A 426 12.71 31.79 5.96
CA LYS A 426 13.93 31.31 5.28
C LYS A 426 14.96 32.40 4.88
N LYS A 427 14.69 33.67 5.17
CA LYS A 427 15.67 34.77 4.97
C LYS A 427 16.54 35.06 6.20
N GLN A 428 16.28 34.47 7.37
CA GLN A 428 17.08 34.70 8.57
C GLN A 428 17.12 33.45 9.46
N SER A 429 18.08 32.55 9.25
CA SER A 429 18.72 31.82 10.36
C SER A 429 19.90 30.99 9.85
N GLY A 430 21.08 31.61 9.88
CA GLY A 430 22.33 30.89 10.04
C GLY A 430 22.68 30.93 11.52
N SER A 431 22.36 29.88 12.26
CA SER A 431 23.00 29.56 13.55
C SER A 431 22.59 28.15 13.99
N GLN A 432 23.52 27.20 13.87
CA GLN A 432 23.44 25.92 14.55
C GLN A 432 23.85 26.13 16.01
N ASN A 433 22.91 26.04 16.95
CA ASN A 433 23.24 25.84 18.35
C ASN A 433 22.65 24.53 18.88
N ASN A 434 23.54 23.75 19.50
CA ASN A 434 23.38 22.36 19.97
C ASN A 434 22.69 22.23 21.34
N LEU A 435 21.88 23.22 21.74
CA LEU A 435 21.03 23.08 22.92
C LEU A 435 19.75 22.34 22.50
N VAL A 436 19.23 21.48 23.39
CA VAL A 436 17.91 20.87 23.20
C VAL A 436 16.92 21.99 22.98
N ASN A 437 16.53 22.17 21.72
CA ASN A 437 15.71 23.30 21.34
C ASN A 437 14.29 23.01 21.84
N TRP A 438 13.93 23.56 23.00
CA TRP A 438 12.58 23.41 23.58
C TRP A 438 11.50 23.79 22.56
N GLN A 439 11.78 24.75 21.67
CA GLN A 439 10.90 25.11 20.56
C GLN A 439 10.68 23.93 19.60
N ALA A 440 11.70 23.11 19.35
CA ALA A 440 11.57 21.92 18.51
C ALA A 440 10.69 20.84 19.17
N ILE A 441 10.80 20.65 20.49
CA ILE A 441 9.93 19.72 21.24
C ILE A 441 8.49 20.21 21.19
N VAL A 442 8.26 21.48 21.48
CA VAL A 442 6.92 22.10 21.42
C VAL A 442 6.35 22.00 20.01
N ALA A 443 7.13 22.27 18.96
CA ALA A 443 6.71 22.13 17.58
C ALA A 443 6.34 20.68 17.23
N THR A 444 7.15 19.70 17.64
CA THR A 444 6.84 18.27 17.45
C THR A 444 5.54 17.88 18.16
N LEU A 445 5.36 18.26 19.42
CA LEU A 445 4.14 17.94 20.19
C LEU A 445 2.90 18.61 19.56
N PHE A 446 3.01 19.89 19.21
CA PHE A 446 1.93 20.62 18.54
C PHE A 446 1.55 19.97 17.21
N PHE A 447 2.54 19.69 16.36
CA PHE A 447 2.31 19.03 15.08
C PHE A 447 1.79 17.59 15.24
N PHE A 448 2.20 16.88 16.28
CA PHE A 448 1.65 15.57 16.62
C PHE A 448 0.16 15.63 16.96
N VAL A 449 -0.30 16.66 17.69
CA VAL A 449 -1.74 16.87 17.97
C VAL A 449 -2.52 17.15 16.67
N LEU A 450 -2.00 17.98 15.77
CA LEU A 450 -2.59 18.19 14.45
C LEU A 450 -2.67 16.88 13.64
N THR A 451 -1.61 16.09 13.70
CA THR A 451 -1.55 14.77 13.06
C THR A 451 -2.63 13.83 13.62
N CYS A 452 -2.84 13.82 14.95
CA CYS A 452 -3.91 13.05 15.60
C CYS A 452 -5.30 13.45 15.10
N TYR A 453 -5.58 14.76 14.97
CA TYR A 453 -6.85 15.22 14.41
C TYR A 453 -7.02 14.77 12.95
N GLY A 454 -5.95 14.81 12.15
CA GLY A 454 -5.94 14.18 10.83
C GLY A 454 -6.35 12.70 10.91
N TRP A 455 -5.80 11.93 11.83
CA TRP A 455 -6.17 10.52 11.96
C TRP A 455 -7.62 10.27 12.40
N LEU A 456 -8.22 11.17 13.18
CA LEU A 456 -9.65 11.14 13.47
C LEU A 456 -10.48 11.24 12.18
N LEU A 457 -10.17 12.20 11.31
CA LEU A 457 -10.83 12.34 10.00
C LEU A 457 -10.69 11.08 9.16
N PHE A 458 -9.49 10.47 9.20
CA PHE A 458 -9.21 9.26 8.44
C PHE A 458 -10.00 8.05 8.97
N ARG A 459 -10.14 7.89 10.30
CA ARG A 459 -10.78 6.73 10.93
C ARG A 459 -12.30 6.79 10.95
N ALA A 460 -12.86 8.00 10.96
CA ALA A 460 -14.30 8.18 11.09
C ALA A 460 -15.06 7.48 9.96
N THR A 461 -16.19 6.86 10.30
CA THR A 461 -17.01 6.07 9.36
C THR A 461 -18.04 6.91 8.61
N SER A 462 -18.28 8.15 9.05
CA SER A 462 -19.23 9.06 8.42
C SER A 462 -18.91 10.53 8.71
N LEU A 463 -19.44 11.42 7.88
CA LEU A 463 -19.34 12.86 8.12
C LEU A 463 -20.04 13.29 9.42
N ALA A 464 -21.15 12.63 9.77
CA ALA A 464 -21.85 12.88 11.03
C ALA A 464 -20.96 12.56 12.24
N GLN A 465 -20.25 11.43 12.21
CA GLN A 465 -19.31 11.06 13.27
C GLN A 465 -18.16 12.07 13.39
N ILE A 466 -17.61 12.56 12.27
CA ILE A 466 -16.60 13.63 12.27
C ILE A 466 -17.13 14.86 12.99
N ILE A 467 -18.32 15.35 12.62
CA ILE A 467 -18.92 16.53 13.24
C ILE A 467 -19.11 16.33 14.75
N THR A 468 -19.67 15.19 15.15
CA THR A 468 -19.90 14.87 16.56
C THR A 468 -18.59 14.81 17.35
N PHE A 469 -17.58 14.10 16.86
CA PHE A 469 -16.31 13.97 17.58
C PHE A 469 -15.54 15.30 17.62
N THR A 470 -15.59 16.10 16.55
CA THR A 470 -15.01 17.45 16.54
C THR A 470 -15.72 18.37 17.55
N LYS A 471 -17.05 18.32 17.66
CA LYS A 471 -17.79 19.07 18.70
C LYS A 471 -17.37 18.66 20.09
N ILE A 472 -17.26 17.35 20.35
CA ILE A 472 -16.79 16.84 21.64
C ILE A 472 -15.40 17.40 21.96
N LEU A 473 -14.45 17.33 21.01
CA LEU A 473 -13.08 17.77 21.26
C LEU A 473 -12.92 19.28 21.57
N PHE A 474 -13.70 20.14 20.91
CA PHE A 474 -13.49 21.60 20.96
C PHE A 474 -14.59 22.39 21.67
N VAL A 475 -15.79 21.84 21.83
CA VAL A 475 -16.96 22.55 22.37
C VAL A 475 -17.44 21.88 23.65
N ASP A 476 -17.73 20.57 23.61
CA ASP A 476 -18.36 19.84 24.73
C ASP A 476 -17.32 19.23 25.68
N ILE A 477 -16.32 20.02 26.09
CA ILE A 477 -15.27 19.59 27.01
C ILE A 477 -15.86 19.41 28.41
N GLY A 478 -15.74 18.23 29.00
CA GLY A 478 -16.09 18.03 30.41
C GLY A 478 -16.54 16.63 30.80
N ASN A 479 -17.03 15.80 29.87
CA ASN A 479 -17.33 14.41 30.19
C ASN A 479 -16.04 13.57 30.20
N PHE A 480 -15.55 13.23 31.39
CA PHE A 480 -14.33 12.43 31.60
C PHE A 480 -14.63 10.97 32.04
N ALA A 481 -15.88 10.52 31.88
CA ALA A 481 -16.23 9.14 32.18
C ALA A 481 -15.64 8.20 31.12
N LEU A 482 -14.54 7.50 31.46
CA LEU A 482 -13.89 6.55 30.57
C LEU A 482 -14.78 5.32 30.38
N THR A 483 -15.34 5.16 29.18
CA THR A 483 -16.15 4.00 28.78
C THR A 483 -15.39 3.04 27.87
N MET A 484 -14.29 3.50 27.26
CA MET A 484 -13.46 2.70 26.38
C MET A 484 -12.87 1.47 27.10
N PRO A 485 -12.95 0.27 26.50
CA PRO A 485 -12.33 -0.91 27.08
C PRO A 485 -10.81 -0.76 27.10
N LYS A 486 -10.19 -1.21 28.19
CA LYS A 486 -8.73 -1.14 28.38
C LYS A 486 -8.01 -2.00 27.33
N PRO A 487 -6.93 -1.49 26.69
CA PRO A 487 -6.10 -2.31 25.81
C PRO A 487 -5.52 -3.53 26.56
N PRO A 488 -5.31 -4.66 25.87
CA PRO A 488 -4.75 -5.85 26.48
C PRO A 488 -3.29 -5.60 26.93
N LEU A 489 -2.82 -6.42 27.87
CA LEU A 489 -1.48 -6.28 28.46
C LEU A 489 -0.32 -6.18 27.44
N PRO A 490 -0.28 -6.95 26.32
CA PRO A 490 0.77 -6.84 25.33
C PRO A 490 0.87 -5.45 24.71
N ALA A 491 -0.28 -4.80 24.44
CA ALA A 491 -0.30 -3.44 23.90
C ALA A 491 0.18 -2.43 24.93
N LEU A 492 -0.25 -2.56 26.19
CA LEU A 492 0.17 -1.67 27.27
C LEU A 492 1.66 -1.71 27.56
N LEU A 493 2.28 -2.89 27.45
CA LEU A 493 3.74 -3.05 27.58
C LEU A 493 4.47 -2.68 26.28
N GLY A 494 3.89 -2.99 25.13
CA GLY A 494 4.48 -2.75 23.83
C GLY A 494 4.59 -1.27 23.48
N ILE A 495 3.60 -0.44 23.82
CA ILE A 495 3.61 1.00 23.49
C ILE A 495 4.83 1.72 24.11
N PRO A 496 5.12 1.62 25.42
CA PRO A 496 6.32 2.21 26.00
C PRO A 496 7.62 1.68 25.39
N VAL A 497 7.69 0.36 25.09
CA VAL A 497 8.86 -0.25 24.46
C VAL A 497 9.09 0.30 23.06
N LEU A 498 8.03 0.46 22.26
CA LEU A 498 8.08 1.06 20.92
C LEU A 498 8.54 2.52 20.99
N ILE A 499 7.92 3.33 21.85
CA ILE A 499 8.29 4.74 22.02
C ILE A 499 9.74 4.87 22.47
N GLY A 500 10.18 4.04 23.42
CA GLY A 500 11.56 4.00 23.88
C GLY A 500 12.53 3.65 22.75
N TYR A 501 12.25 2.58 21.99
CA TYR A 501 13.05 2.18 20.84
C TYR A 501 13.19 3.32 19.82
N GLU A 502 12.08 3.94 19.45
CA GLU A 502 12.06 5.02 18.46
C GLU A 502 12.74 6.30 18.96
N PHE A 503 12.63 6.60 20.24
CA PHE A 503 13.36 7.71 20.85
C PHE A 503 14.88 7.52 20.76
N PHE A 504 15.38 6.31 21.03
CA PHE A 504 16.81 6.00 20.85
C PHE A 504 17.22 5.99 19.37
N ALA A 505 16.38 5.49 18.47
CA ALA A 505 16.62 5.57 17.03
C ALA A 505 16.67 7.03 16.54
N TYR A 506 15.78 7.89 17.04
CA TYR A 506 15.78 9.33 16.76
C TYR A 506 17.04 10.00 17.29
N LYS A 507 17.41 9.75 18.54
CA LYS A 507 18.60 10.35 19.16
C LYS A 507 19.90 9.95 18.45
N SER A 508 19.99 8.69 18.02
CA SER A 508 21.16 8.15 17.32
C SER A 508 21.18 8.42 15.81
N GLN A 509 20.07 8.91 15.24
CA GLN A 509 19.85 9.06 13.79
C GLN A 509 20.10 7.75 13.02
N ASN A 510 19.88 6.61 13.66
CA ASN A 510 20.11 5.29 13.09
C ASN A 510 19.04 4.31 13.61
N GLN A 511 18.29 3.70 12.69
CA GLN A 511 17.29 2.69 13.06
C GLN A 511 17.91 1.38 13.54
N ASP A 512 19.17 1.10 13.16
CA ASP A 512 19.92 -0.10 13.54
C ASP A 512 20.90 0.17 14.70
N PHE A 513 20.62 1.17 15.54
CA PHE A 513 21.51 1.58 16.63
C PHE A 513 21.84 0.43 17.60
N PHE A 514 20.87 -0.48 17.82
CA PHE A 514 21.01 -1.62 18.72
C PHE A 514 22.09 -2.61 18.27
N LEU A 515 22.45 -2.64 16.99
CA LEU A 515 23.53 -3.51 16.49
C LEU A 515 24.89 -3.18 17.10
N ARG A 516 25.08 -1.94 17.60
CA ARG A 516 26.31 -1.49 18.27
C ARG A 516 26.41 -1.94 19.72
N TYR A 517 25.33 -2.44 20.31
CA TYR A 517 25.32 -2.91 21.69
C TYR A 517 25.95 -4.30 21.83
N PRO A 518 26.50 -4.62 23.02
CA PRO A 518 27.05 -5.94 23.28
C PRO A 518 25.98 -7.02 23.16
N THR A 519 26.38 -8.25 22.85
CA THR A 519 25.47 -9.38 22.60
C THR A 519 24.41 -9.59 23.67
N PRO A 520 24.70 -9.51 24.99
CA PRO A 520 23.67 -9.64 26.02
C PRO A 520 22.56 -8.59 25.93
N ALA A 521 22.92 -7.33 25.65
CA ALA A 521 21.95 -6.24 25.51
C ALA A 521 21.09 -6.43 24.25
N ARG A 522 21.69 -6.85 23.14
CA ARG A 522 20.93 -7.21 21.93
C ARG A 522 19.96 -8.35 22.20
N ALA A 523 20.44 -9.43 22.82
CA ALA A 523 19.63 -10.58 23.18
C ALA A 523 18.45 -10.20 24.09
N ALA A 524 18.66 -9.29 25.05
CA ALA A 524 17.58 -8.76 25.89
C ALA A 524 16.51 -8.01 25.09
N ILE A 525 16.91 -7.20 24.08
CA ILE A 525 15.97 -6.54 23.17
C ILE A 525 15.16 -7.59 22.39
N TYR A 526 15.82 -8.56 21.76
CA TYR A 526 15.13 -9.63 21.03
C TYR A 526 14.17 -10.42 21.93
N ALA A 527 14.60 -10.80 23.14
CA ALA A 527 13.79 -11.53 24.09
C ALA A 527 12.57 -10.72 24.54
N THR A 528 12.73 -9.42 24.82
CA THR A 528 11.63 -8.53 25.19
C THR A 528 10.59 -8.44 24.07
N LEU A 529 11.03 -8.23 22.83
CA LEU A 529 10.14 -8.19 21.66
C LEU A 529 9.40 -9.52 21.48
N LEU A 530 10.11 -10.66 21.59
CA LEU A 530 9.52 -11.99 21.47
C LEU A 530 8.46 -12.25 22.53
N ILE A 531 8.77 -11.98 23.82
CA ILE A 531 7.82 -12.16 24.93
C ILE A 531 6.53 -11.37 24.66
N ILE A 532 6.66 -10.09 24.29
CA ILE A 532 5.49 -9.24 24.02
C ILE A 532 4.71 -9.73 22.79
N VAL A 533 5.38 -10.20 21.73
CA VAL A 533 4.73 -10.82 20.57
C VAL A 533 3.96 -12.08 20.97
N PHE A 534 4.58 -12.99 21.73
CA PHE A 534 3.93 -14.22 22.17
C PHE A 534 2.70 -13.94 23.04
N MET A 535 2.79 -12.96 23.95
CA MET A 535 1.62 -12.51 24.71
C MET A 535 0.55 -11.90 23.78
N GLY A 536 0.96 -11.23 22.71
CA GLY A 536 0.07 -10.63 21.70
C GLY A 536 -0.64 -11.62 20.80
N LEU A 537 -0.19 -12.89 20.70
CA LEU A 537 -0.86 -13.90 19.88
C LEU A 537 -2.28 -14.23 20.35
N SER A 538 -2.63 -13.91 21.60
CA SER A 538 -4.00 -14.04 22.10
C SER A 538 -4.92 -12.89 21.67
N ASN A 539 -4.38 -11.83 21.06
CA ASN A 539 -5.21 -10.74 20.54
C ASN A 539 -6.05 -11.24 19.36
N ALA A 540 -7.28 -10.74 19.24
CA ALA A 540 -8.09 -11.01 18.06
C ALA A 540 -7.39 -10.40 16.83
N PRO A 541 -7.18 -11.17 15.74
CA PRO A 541 -6.55 -10.65 14.54
C PRO A 541 -7.37 -9.50 13.95
N ALA A 542 -6.79 -8.31 13.85
CA ALA A 542 -7.44 -7.19 13.17
C ALA A 542 -7.07 -7.21 11.68
N GLN A 543 -8.05 -6.98 10.81
CA GLN A 543 -7.80 -6.82 9.37
C GLN A 543 -6.83 -5.67 9.13
N TYR A 544 -5.93 -5.85 8.15
CA TYR A 544 -5.03 -4.80 7.70
C TYR A 544 -5.81 -3.53 7.36
N ILE A 545 -5.33 -2.38 7.83
CA ILE A 545 -6.13 -1.16 7.86
C ILE A 545 -6.57 -0.69 6.48
N TYR A 546 -5.74 -0.85 5.44
CA TYR A 546 -6.07 -0.49 4.06
C TYR A 546 -6.91 -1.53 3.32
N SER A 547 -7.20 -2.67 3.95
CA SER A 547 -8.21 -3.60 3.44
C SER A 547 -9.62 -3.26 3.92
N GLN A 548 -9.77 -2.26 4.79
CA GLN A 548 -11.05 -1.84 5.36
C GLN A 548 -11.75 -0.72 4.57
N PHE A 549 -11.13 -0.20 3.50
CA PHE A 549 -11.54 1.03 2.81
C PHE A 549 -11.60 0.91 1.28
#